data_AF-A0AAV6DK15-F1
#
_entry.id   AF-A0AAV6DK15-F1
#
_cell.length_a   1.000
_cell.length_b   1.000
_cell.length_c   1.000
_cell.angle_alpha   90.00
_cell.angle_beta   90.00
_cell.angle_gamma   90.00
#
_symmetry.space_group_name_H-M   'P 1'
#
loop_
_entity.id
_entity.type
_entity.pdbx_description
1 polymer ?
#
loop_
_entity_poly.entity_id
_entity_poly.type
_entity_poly.pdbx_seq_one_letter_code
_entity_poly.pdbx_strand_id
1 'polypeptide(L)'
;MNPLRRSLLRLLGAAGAVTAAPGLALAERIRILPDGSAPVAPGTPGVTSPELSRALGALTPGPAVAGSGLAVVWLLGGVKGDPAPLEVLTLDEARASSALTVVERAQASVPELIAENRGQIPVLLLAGEILIGGKQNRVLREDLVLPPLSGPRNIAVYCVEQGRWNEGRKEFESRASVVQPSVRSQVLGKADQRRIWSGVAAATQAAHAAAPTGSYQAVYESSDVRAHLDRAARHLETPAPGARGAAVFVGSRLAGVDVFHAASLFAREWPKLLRAYALDTYRAPAGAWDEAAARHRLDGLLRDARRAEGTRRPSPGAGHLFEFAIERQRGAALLVEEQMLHLAIL
;
A
#
# COMPACT_ATOMS: atom_id res chain seq x y z
N MET A 1 -0.63 -56.03 -58.60
CA MET A 1 0.37 -54.95 -58.65
C MET A 1 1.10 -54.95 -57.31
N ASN A 2 2.42 -55.02 -57.15
CA ASN A 2 3.61 -55.34 -57.94
C ASN A 2 4.73 -55.57 -56.86
N PRO A 3 5.96 -55.98 -57.17
CA PRO A 3 6.63 -57.04 -56.44
C PRO A 3 7.98 -56.56 -55.84
N LEU A 4 8.76 -57.50 -55.32
CA LEU A 4 10.23 -57.50 -55.28
C LEU A 4 11.00 -56.50 -54.38
N ARG A 5 11.69 -57.12 -53.41
CA ARG A 5 13.04 -56.76 -52.95
C ARG A 5 13.96 -56.31 -54.10
N ARG A 6 14.78 -55.27 -53.88
CA ARG A 6 16.26 -55.25 -54.07
C ARG A 6 16.88 -53.86 -53.82
N SER A 7 17.84 -53.85 -52.90
CA SER A 7 19.18 -53.24 -52.96
C SER A 7 19.46 -51.83 -53.53
N LEU A 8 20.21 -51.10 -52.69
CA LEU A 8 21.45 -50.34 -52.96
C LEU A 8 21.42 -48.88 -53.48
N LEU A 9 21.94 -48.01 -52.59
CA LEU A 9 23.02 -47.03 -52.76
C LEU A 9 22.78 -45.64 -53.41
N ARG A 10 23.07 -44.63 -52.56
CA ARG A 10 23.65 -43.28 -52.79
C ARG A 10 22.72 -42.15 -53.23
N LEU A 11 22.49 -41.21 -52.30
CA LEU A 11 23.10 -39.88 -52.41
C LEU A 11 23.18 -39.17 -51.06
N LEU A 12 24.34 -38.56 -50.83
CA LEU A 12 24.75 -37.77 -49.67
C LEU A 12 23.90 -36.49 -49.53
N GLY A 13 23.69 -36.02 -48.30
CA GLY A 13 23.41 -34.60 -48.05
C GLY A 13 22.69 -34.28 -46.75
N ALA A 14 23.45 -33.74 -45.79
CA ALA A 14 23.02 -32.94 -44.64
C ALA A 14 22.34 -33.65 -43.45
N ALA A 15 23.16 -33.92 -42.44
CA ALA A 15 22.75 -34.12 -41.06
C ALA A 15 22.14 -32.82 -40.49
N GLY A 16 20.89 -32.89 -40.05
CA GLY A 16 20.27 -31.89 -39.18
C GLY A 16 20.05 -32.53 -37.81
N ALA A 17 20.99 -32.34 -36.90
CA ALA A 17 20.85 -32.75 -35.51
C ALA A 17 19.79 -31.88 -34.83
N VAL A 18 18.87 -32.55 -34.14
CA VAL A 18 17.95 -31.96 -33.17
C VAL A 18 18.76 -31.20 -32.12
N THR A 19 18.53 -29.90 -32.01
CA THR A 19 18.86 -29.15 -30.79
C THR A 19 17.55 -28.75 -30.15
N ALA A 20 17.12 -29.56 -29.17
CA ALA A 20 16.14 -29.12 -28.20
C ALA A 20 16.75 -27.90 -27.49
N ALA A 21 16.13 -26.73 -27.68
CA ALA A 21 16.54 -25.53 -26.97
C ALA A 21 16.41 -25.81 -25.46
N PRO A 22 17.46 -25.56 -24.66
CA PRO A 22 17.32 -25.67 -23.22
C PRO A 22 16.33 -24.58 -22.80
N GLY A 23 15.24 -25.01 -22.14
CA GLY A 23 14.32 -24.09 -21.48
C GLY A 23 15.15 -23.19 -20.57
N LEU A 24 15.06 -21.89 -20.80
CA LEU A 24 15.55 -20.88 -19.88
C LEU A 24 14.72 -21.00 -18.60
N ALA A 25 15.14 -21.87 -17.69
CA ALA A 25 14.85 -21.73 -16.28
C ALA A 25 15.48 -20.40 -15.87
N LEU A 26 14.69 -19.33 -15.92
CA LEU A 26 14.97 -18.10 -15.19
C LEU A 26 15.00 -18.53 -13.73
N ALA A 27 16.21 -18.76 -13.22
CA ALA A 27 16.44 -18.74 -11.78
C ALA A 27 16.01 -17.35 -11.32
N GLU A 28 14.79 -17.25 -10.77
CA GLU A 28 14.34 -16.08 -10.03
C GLU A 28 15.36 -15.89 -8.92
N ARG A 29 16.34 -15.02 -9.17
CA ARG A 29 17.34 -14.66 -8.18
C ARG A 29 16.59 -13.97 -7.05
N ILE A 30 16.50 -14.63 -5.90
CA ILE A 30 15.97 -14.06 -4.67
C ILE A 30 16.69 -12.71 -4.45
N ARG A 31 15.95 -11.61 -4.57
CA ARG A 31 16.50 -10.27 -4.36
C ARG A 31 16.68 -10.08 -2.86
N ILE A 32 17.93 -10.04 -2.41
CA ILE A 32 18.28 -9.90 -1.00
C ILE A 32 18.13 -8.43 -0.62
N LEU A 33 17.06 -8.10 0.11
CA LEU A 33 16.91 -6.78 0.71
C LEU A 33 17.68 -6.74 2.04
N PRO A 34 18.38 -5.63 2.36
CA PRO A 34 19.10 -5.50 3.61
C PRO A 34 18.14 -5.59 4.81
N ASP A 35 18.57 -6.30 5.85
CA ASP A 35 17.78 -6.56 7.05
C ASP A 35 17.77 -5.34 8.00
N GLY A 36 16.58 -4.93 8.45
CA GLY A 36 16.34 -3.84 9.41
C GLY A 36 16.15 -4.30 10.87
N SER A 37 16.62 -5.50 11.23
CA SER A 37 16.40 -6.15 12.53
C SER A 37 16.82 -5.39 13.81
N ALA A 38 17.56 -4.28 13.69
CA ALA A 38 18.01 -3.47 14.82
C ALA A 38 16.86 -2.61 15.41
N PRO A 39 16.96 -2.18 16.69
CA PRO A 39 16.04 -1.19 17.24
C PRO A 39 15.98 0.04 16.32
N VAL A 40 14.75 0.48 15.97
CA VAL A 40 14.56 1.63 15.08
C VAL A 40 15.22 2.85 15.72
N ALA A 41 16.35 3.28 15.14
CA ALA A 41 17.05 4.48 15.56
C ALA A 41 16.12 5.72 15.39
N PRO A 42 16.26 6.76 16.22
CA PRO A 42 15.39 7.95 16.19
C PRO A 42 15.39 8.71 14.85
N GLY A 43 16.30 8.35 13.93
CA GLY A 43 16.41 8.93 12.59
C GLY A 43 17.25 10.20 12.57
N THR A 44 17.58 10.64 11.35
CA THR A 44 18.27 11.89 11.08
C THR A 44 17.22 12.95 10.72
N PRO A 45 16.95 13.95 11.59
CA PRO A 45 16.02 15.05 11.29
C PRO A 45 16.67 16.13 10.42
N GLY A 46 15.84 17.01 9.84
CA GLY A 46 16.31 18.17 9.07
C GLY A 46 16.99 17.81 7.75
N VAL A 47 16.68 16.64 7.19
CA VAL A 47 17.26 16.18 5.93
C VAL A 47 16.23 16.22 4.81
N THR A 48 16.70 16.37 3.57
CA THR A 48 15.87 16.15 2.38
C THR A 48 16.00 14.70 1.91
N SER A 49 15.06 14.23 1.08
CA SER A 49 15.16 12.92 0.42
C SER A 49 15.34 13.08 -1.10
N PRO A 50 16.52 12.74 -1.65
CA PRO A 50 16.75 12.70 -3.08
C PRO A 50 15.82 11.73 -3.81
N GLU A 51 15.52 10.58 -3.21
CA GLU A 51 14.63 9.55 -3.77
C GLU A 51 13.21 10.09 -3.93
N LEU A 52 12.66 10.73 -2.88
CA LEU A 52 11.36 11.39 -2.92
C LEU A 52 11.35 12.53 -3.96
N SER A 53 12.36 13.40 -3.93
CA SER A 53 12.42 14.56 -4.82
C SER A 53 12.48 14.15 -6.30
N ARG A 54 13.23 13.09 -6.61
CA ARG A 54 13.34 12.51 -7.95
C ARG A 54 12.02 11.86 -8.38
N ALA A 55 11.42 11.03 -7.51
CA ALA A 55 10.15 10.36 -7.79
C ALA A 55 9.05 11.38 -8.09
N LEU A 56 8.83 12.34 -7.19
CA LEU A 56 7.83 13.39 -7.37
C LEU A 56 8.14 14.32 -8.54
N GLY A 57 9.42 14.57 -8.85
CA GLY A 57 9.84 15.38 -9.98
C GLY A 57 9.56 14.75 -11.35
N ALA A 58 9.34 13.43 -11.38
CA ALA A 58 8.98 12.69 -12.58
C ALA A 58 7.47 12.41 -12.69
N LEU A 59 6.66 12.88 -11.73
CA LEU A 59 5.20 12.74 -11.77
C LEU A 59 4.55 13.92 -12.50
N THR A 60 3.46 13.61 -13.19
CA THR A 60 2.59 14.61 -13.81
C THR A 60 1.13 14.30 -13.48
N PRO A 61 0.31 15.30 -13.08
CA PRO A 61 -1.12 15.12 -12.96
C PRO A 61 -1.75 14.78 -14.32
N GLY A 62 -2.41 13.64 -14.40
CA GLY A 62 -3.10 13.11 -15.57
C GLY A 62 -4.58 13.49 -15.62
N PRO A 63 -5.42 12.67 -16.31
CA PRO A 63 -6.87 12.85 -16.34
C PRO A 63 -7.48 12.88 -14.93
N ALA A 64 -8.54 13.68 -14.77
CA ALA A 64 -9.34 13.69 -13.56
C ALA A 64 -10.69 12.99 -13.80
N VAL A 65 -11.18 12.27 -12.80
CA VAL A 65 -12.49 11.61 -12.84
C VAL A 65 -13.22 11.94 -11.54
N ALA A 66 -14.44 12.47 -11.65
CA ALA A 66 -15.30 12.80 -10.51
C ALA A 66 -16.53 11.89 -10.46
N GLY A 67 -16.91 11.44 -9.26
CA GLY A 67 -18.06 10.58 -9.05
C GLY A 67 -18.31 10.29 -7.56
N SER A 68 -19.58 10.16 -7.17
CA SER A 68 -19.98 9.76 -5.81
C SER A 68 -19.38 10.61 -4.68
N GLY A 69 -19.25 11.92 -4.90
CA GLY A 69 -18.67 12.88 -3.93
C GLY A 69 -17.14 12.88 -3.86
N LEU A 70 -16.49 12.03 -4.65
CA LEU A 70 -15.04 11.99 -4.83
C LEU A 70 -14.65 12.59 -6.18
N ALA A 71 -13.44 13.14 -6.23
CA ALA A 71 -12.73 13.38 -7.47
C ALA A 71 -11.31 12.85 -7.35
N VAL A 72 -10.83 12.19 -8.40
CA VAL A 72 -9.51 11.56 -8.45
C VAL A 72 -8.74 12.19 -9.60
N VAL A 73 -7.58 12.74 -9.31
CA VAL A 73 -6.58 13.13 -10.31
C VAL A 73 -5.52 12.05 -10.34
N TRP A 74 -5.42 11.32 -11.46
CA TRP A 74 -4.43 10.24 -11.60
C TRP A 74 -3.02 10.82 -11.70
N LEU A 75 -2.05 10.24 -11.00
CA LEU A 75 -0.65 10.63 -11.07
C LEU A 75 0.08 9.70 -12.03
N LEU A 76 0.53 10.27 -13.15
CA LEU A 76 1.25 9.57 -14.20
C LEU A 76 2.74 9.87 -14.10
N GLY A 77 3.54 9.12 -14.86
CA GLY A 77 4.97 9.37 -15.01
C GLY A 77 5.82 8.26 -14.40
N GLY A 78 7.06 8.59 -14.10
CA GLY A 78 8.07 7.64 -13.67
C GLY A 78 9.47 8.12 -14.01
N VAL A 79 10.42 7.84 -13.13
CA VAL A 79 11.80 8.29 -13.33
C VAL A 79 12.44 7.47 -14.45
N LYS A 80 12.92 8.14 -15.50
CA LYS A 80 13.74 7.49 -16.53
C LYS A 80 15.11 7.13 -15.93
N GLY A 81 15.53 5.88 -16.07
CA GLY A 81 16.81 5.39 -15.56
C GLY A 81 16.81 4.97 -14.09
N ASP A 82 15.66 5.03 -13.39
CA ASP A 82 15.54 4.38 -12.09
C ASP A 82 15.73 2.86 -12.23
N PRO A 83 16.21 2.18 -11.16
CA PRO A 83 16.25 0.73 -11.12
C PRO A 83 14.92 0.08 -11.52
N ALA A 84 14.97 -1.17 -11.99
CA ALA A 84 13.76 -1.92 -12.25
C ALA A 84 12.88 -1.96 -10.99
N PRO A 85 11.56 -1.70 -11.13
CA PRO A 85 10.61 -1.75 -10.02
C PRO A 85 10.81 -2.99 -9.14
N LEU A 86 10.87 -2.79 -7.83
CA LEU A 86 10.88 -3.91 -6.89
C LEU A 86 9.56 -4.68 -6.98
N GLU A 87 9.64 -5.96 -7.34
CA GLU A 87 8.48 -6.84 -7.25
C GLU A 87 8.15 -7.10 -5.78
N VAL A 88 6.91 -6.81 -5.39
CA VAL A 88 6.41 -7.00 -4.03
C VAL A 88 4.99 -7.58 -4.06
N LEU A 89 4.66 -8.39 -3.07
CA LEU A 89 3.28 -8.76 -2.75
C LEU A 89 2.64 -7.68 -1.88
N THR A 90 1.36 -7.44 -2.09
CA THR A 90 0.54 -6.69 -1.12
C THR A 90 0.32 -7.52 0.14
N LEU A 91 -0.11 -6.87 1.23
CA LEU A 91 -0.52 -7.56 2.45
C LEU A 91 -1.57 -8.65 2.16
N ASP A 92 -2.58 -8.32 1.34
CA ASP A 92 -3.68 -9.22 0.99
C ASP A 92 -3.20 -10.42 0.16
N GLU A 93 -2.35 -10.21 -0.84
CA GLU A 93 -1.77 -11.27 -1.67
C GLU A 93 -0.87 -12.20 -0.86
N ALA A 94 -0.05 -11.64 0.01
CA ALA A 94 0.85 -12.40 0.86
C ALA A 94 0.10 -13.24 1.90
N ARG A 95 -1.04 -12.75 2.41
CA ARG A 95 -1.92 -13.55 3.28
C ARG A 95 -2.64 -14.64 2.50
N ALA A 96 -3.18 -14.33 1.32
CA ALA A 96 -3.89 -15.29 0.48
C ALA A 96 -2.99 -16.46 0.04
N SER A 97 -1.71 -16.18 -0.23
CA SER A 97 -0.70 -17.18 -0.57
C SER A 97 -0.05 -17.86 0.65
N SER A 98 -0.48 -17.53 1.88
CA SER A 98 0.15 -17.98 3.13
C SER A 98 1.64 -17.63 3.29
N ALA A 99 2.14 -16.68 2.49
CA ALA A 99 3.50 -16.16 2.59
C ALA A 99 3.69 -15.28 3.83
N LEU A 100 2.66 -14.56 4.28
CA LEU A 100 2.72 -13.69 5.44
C LEU A 100 2.03 -14.31 6.66
N THR A 101 2.71 -14.34 7.80
CA THR A 101 2.08 -14.61 9.10
C THR A 101 2.13 -13.36 9.98
N VAL A 102 1.06 -13.11 10.72
CA VAL A 102 0.98 -12.02 11.69
C VAL A 102 0.33 -12.53 12.96
N VAL A 103 1.01 -12.38 14.10
CA VAL A 103 0.60 -12.90 15.41
C VAL A 103 0.83 -11.90 16.53
N GLU A 104 0.11 -12.10 17.65
CA GLU A 104 0.33 -11.33 18.88
C GLU A 104 1.75 -11.53 19.44
N ARG A 105 2.38 -10.43 19.88
CA ARG A 105 3.64 -10.50 20.63
C ARG A 105 3.36 -10.90 22.08
N ALA A 106 4.09 -11.88 22.59
CA ALA A 106 4.00 -12.26 24.00
C ALA A 106 4.48 -11.11 24.91
N GLN A 107 3.65 -10.74 25.90
CA GLN A 107 3.99 -9.76 26.94
C GLN A 107 4.46 -8.38 26.43
N ALA A 108 3.81 -7.84 25.39
CA ALA A 108 4.16 -6.50 24.91
C ALA A 108 3.65 -5.40 25.86
N SER A 109 4.54 -4.47 26.22
CA SER A 109 4.21 -3.22 26.96
C SER A 109 3.66 -2.10 26.05
N VAL A 110 3.76 -2.29 24.73
CA VAL A 110 3.38 -1.37 23.64
C VAL A 110 2.58 -2.17 22.61
N PRO A 111 1.60 -1.59 21.88
CA PRO A 111 0.83 -2.31 20.86
C PRO A 111 1.73 -2.67 19.66
N GLU A 112 2.30 -3.87 19.72
CA GLU A 112 3.12 -4.46 18.66
C GLU A 112 2.63 -5.86 18.32
N LEU A 113 2.76 -6.24 17.04
CA LEU A 113 2.58 -7.60 16.56
C LEU A 113 3.90 -8.15 16.02
N ILE A 114 3.97 -9.46 15.84
CA ILE A 114 5.04 -10.11 15.09
C ILE A 114 4.54 -10.41 13.69
N ALA A 115 5.21 -9.88 12.67
CA ALA A 115 4.98 -10.22 11.28
C ALA A 115 6.19 -10.98 10.72
N GLU A 116 5.94 -12.02 9.92
CA GLU A 116 6.98 -12.82 9.29
C GLU A 116 6.57 -13.14 7.85
N ASN A 117 7.40 -12.72 6.90
CA ASN A 117 7.32 -13.15 5.52
C ASN A 117 8.11 -14.46 5.35
N ARG A 118 7.38 -15.55 5.14
CA ARG A 118 7.89 -16.90 4.86
C ARG A 118 8.00 -17.17 3.35
N GLY A 119 7.54 -16.24 2.52
CA GLY A 119 7.66 -16.30 1.07
C GLY A 119 9.01 -15.81 0.54
N GLN A 120 9.20 -16.00 -0.75
CA GLN A 120 10.41 -15.59 -1.49
C GLN A 120 10.29 -14.18 -2.13
N ILE A 121 9.09 -13.59 -2.11
CA ILE A 121 8.82 -12.25 -2.65
C ILE A 121 8.66 -11.29 -1.45
N PRO A 122 9.25 -10.09 -1.47
CA PRO A 122 9.02 -9.10 -0.41
C PRO A 122 7.53 -8.75 -0.26
N VAL A 123 7.12 -8.40 0.96
CA VAL A 123 5.71 -8.07 1.26
C VAL A 123 5.61 -6.63 1.73
N LEU A 124 4.83 -5.81 1.01
CA LEU A 124 4.51 -4.44 1.38
C LEU A 124 3.30 -4.42 2.32
N LEU A 125 3.47 -3.76 3.47
CA LEU A 125 2.39 -3.42 4.39
C LEU A 125 2.30 -1.89 4.47
N LEU A 126 1.08 -1.34 4.38
CA LEU A 126 0.82 0.10 4.37
C LEU A 126 0.30 0.60 5.71
N ALA A 127 0.73 1.79 6.10
CA ALA A 127 0.16 2.53 7.21
C ALA A 127 -1.35 2.71 7.01
N GLY A 128 -2.14 2.37 8.02
CA GLY A 128 -3.59 2.43 7.96
C GLY A 128 -4.27 1.13 7.55
N GLU A 129 -3.55 0.10 7.10
CA GLU A 129 -4.15 -1.22 6.85
C GLU A 129 -4.63 -1.87 8.14
N ILE A 130 -5.80 -2.50 8.07
CA ILE A 130 -6.47 -3.12 9.21
C ILE A 130 -6.19 -4.63 9.23
N LEU A 131 -5.71 -5.09 10.37
CA LEU A 131 -5.48 -6.49 10.70
C LEU A 131 -6.59 -6.96 11.63
N ILE A 132 -7.32 -7.99 11.23
CA ILE A 132 -8.53 -8.47 11.92
C ILE A 132 -8.21 -9.76 12.67
N GLY A 133 -8.54 -9.83 13.96
CA GLY A 133 -8.26 -11.01 14.78
C GLY A 133 -7.53 -10.66 16.07
N GLY A 134 -6.66 -11.57 16.52
CA GLY A 134 -5.93 -11.43 17.77
C GLY A 134 -6.82 -11.13 18.97
N LYS A 135 -6.28 -10.43 19.96
CA LYS A 135 -7.04 -9.92 21.12
C LYS A 135 -7.98 -8.78 20.74
N GLN A 136 -7.59 -8.00 19.75
CA GLN A 136 -8.26 -6.81 19.21
C GLN A 136 -7.84 -6.61 17.75
N ASN A 137 -8.74 -6.04 16.94
CA ASN A 137 -8.33 -5.57 15.62
C ASN A 137 -7.28 -4.46 15.73
N ARG A 138 -6.31 -4.49 14.81
CA ARG A 138 -5.17 -3.58 14.77
C ARG A 138 -5.15 -2.78 13.48
N VAL A 139 -4.52 -1.62 13.52
CA VAL A 139 -4.15 -0.84 12.32
C VAL A 139 -2.64 -0.64 12.29
N LEU A 140 -2.02 -0.87 11.14
CA LEU A 140 -0.58 -0.67 10.93
C LEU A 140 -0.22 0.82 11.07
N ARG A 141 0.84 1.10 11.83
CA ARG A 141 1.24 2.50 12.14
C ARG A 141 2.04 3.16 11.02
N GLU A 142 2.80 2.38 10.29
CA GLU A 142 3.77 2.85 9.30
C GLU A 142 3.87 1.86 8.15
N ASP A 143 4.27 2.36 6.98
CA ASP A 143 4.59 1.50 5.86
C ASP A 143 5.83 0.67 6.21
N LEU A 144 5.87 -0.57 5.78
CA LEU A 144 7.08 -1.38 5.84
C LEU A 144 7.10 -2.42 4.71
N VAL A 145 8.30 -2.81 4.30
CA VAL A 145 8.48 -3.94 3.40
C VAL A 145 9.23 -5.05 4.14
N LEU A 146 8.61 -6.23 4.26
CA LEU A 146 9.26 -7.40 4.81
C LEU A 146 10.10 -8.07 3.72
N PRO A 147 11.42 -8.25 3.92
CA PRO A 147 12.26 -9.01 2.99
C PRO A 147 11.73 -10.42 2.73
N PRO A 148 12.17 -11.09 1.65
CA PRO A 148 11.99 -12.53 1.51
C PRO A 148 12.54 -13.27 2.74
N LEU A 149 11.82 -14.27 3.22
CA LEU A 149 12.23 -15.10 4.37
C LEU A 149 12.69 -14.23 5.56
N SER A 150 11.90 -13.21 5.90
CA SER A 150 12.32 -12.12 6.78
C SER A 150 12.68 -12.55 8.20
N GLY A 151 12.24 -13.73 8.63
CA GLY A 151 12.11 -14.06 10.05
C GLY A 151 11.09 -13.14 10.76
N PRO A 152 10.91 -13.29 12.08
CA PRO A 152 9.96 -12.49 12.85
C PRO A 152 10.41 -11.04 13.00
N ARG A 153 9.52 -10.10 12.69
CA ARG A 153 9.70 -8.65 12.82
C ARG A 153 8.63 -8.04 13.72
N ASN A 154 9.03 -7.17 14.64
CA ASN A 154 8.08 -6.38 15.41
C ASN A 154 7.50 -5.29 14.50
N ILE A 155 6.18 -5.26 14.38
CA ILE A 155 5.45 -4.23 13.65
C ILE A 155 4.62 -3.40 14.64
N ALA A 156 4.70 -2.09 14.51
CA ALA A 156 3.96 -1.17 15.37
C ALA A 156 2.52 -1.00 14.88
N VAL A 157 1.57 -1.05 15.81
CA VAL A 157 0.14 -0.97 15.50
C VAL A 157 -0.60 -0.07 16.49
N TYR A 158 -1.82 0.33 16.14
CA TYR A 158 -2.81 0.82 17.11
C TYR A 158 -3.97 -0.16 17.23
N CYS A 159 -4.64 -0.16 18.38
CA CYS A 159 -5.91 -0.87 18.56
C CYS A 159 -7.04 -0.11 17.86
N VAL A 160 -7.86 -0.79 17.07
CA VAL A 160 -9.06 -0.21 16.43
C VAL A 160 -10.35 -0.94 16.84
N GLU A 161 -10.30 -1.60 17.99
CA GLU A 161 -11.42 -2.26 18.63
C GLU A 161 -11.23 -2.22 20.15
N GLN A 162 -11.82 -1.23 20.82
CA GLN A 162 -11.53 -0.95 22.24
C GLN A 162 -12.17 -1.97 23.19
N GLY A 163 -13.39 -2.42 22.88
CA GLY A 163 -14.25 -3.20 23.78
C GLY A 163 -14.06 -4.72 23.71
N ARG A 164 -13.11 -5.22 22.93
CA ARG A 164 -12.76 -6.65 22.88
C ARG A 164 -11.36 -6.85 23.47
N TRP A 165 -11.20 -7.87 24.29
CA TRP A 165 -9.89 -8.34 24.74
C TRP A 165 -10.02 -9.81 25.14
N ASN A 166 -10.15 -10.69 24.14
CA ASN A 166 -10.34 -12.11 24.38
C ASN A 166 -9.10 -12.93 23.99
N GLU A 167 -8.93 -14.09 24.62
CA GLU A 167 -7.86 -15.05 24.32
C GLU A 167 -8.12 -15.84 23.03
N GLY A 168 -8.77 -15.22 22.04
CA GLY A 168 -9.15 -15.84 20.76
C GLY A 168 -7.95 -16.21 19.87
N ARG A 169 -8.23 -16.44 18.56
CA ARG A 169 -7.20 -16.79 17.57
C ARG A 169 -6.00 -15.84 17.67
N LYS A 170 -4.80 -16.41 17.78
CA LYS A 170 -3.55 -15.63 17.86
C LYS A 170 -3.17 -14.96 16.54
N GLU A 171 -3.74 -15.42 15.43
CA GLU A 171 -3.45 -14.97 14.08
C GLU A 171 -4.37 -13.85 13.63
N PHE A 172 -3.86 -13.01 12.74
CA PHE A 172 -4.57 -11.91 12.11
C PHE A 172 -4.87 -12.20 10.65
N GLU A 173 -6.06 -11.85 10.20
CA GLU A 173 -6.50 -11.87 8.79
C GLU A 173 -6.48 -10.46 8.20
N SER A 174 -6.49 -10.39 6.86
CA SER A 174 -6.78 -9.17 6.13
C SER A 174 -8.09 -9.31 5.37
N ARG A 175 -8.81 -8.20 5.22
CA ARG A 175 -10.02 -8.11 4.42
C ARG A 175 -9.97 -6.94 3.43
N ALA A 176 -8.78 -6.63 2.91
CA ALA A 176 -8.55 -5.52 1.98
C ALA A 176 -9.15 -4.20 2.48
N SER A 177 -8.89 -3.87 3.75
CA SER A 177 -9.50 -2.73 4.44
C SER A 177 -8.43 -1.82 5.02
N VAL A 178 -8.58 -0.52 4.78
CA VAL A 178 -7.70 0.55 5.27
C VAL A 178 -8.57 1.55 6.03
N VAL A 179 -8.07 2.13 7.12
CA VAL A 179 -8.80 3.22 7.78
C VAL A 179 -8.92 4.43 6.85
N GLN A 180 -10.04 5.15 6.94
CA GLN A 180 -10.34 6.32 6.10
C GLN A 180 -9.32 7.45 6.32
N PRO A 181 -9.12 8.36 5.34
CA PRO A 181 -8.07 9.38 5.39
C PRO A 181 -8.04 10.21 6.66
N SER A 182 -9.20 10.58 7.21
CA SER A 182 -9.32 11.33 8.47
C SER A 182 -8.80 10.58 9.72
N VAL A 183 -8.73 9.25 9.69
CA VAL A 183 -8.09 8.41 10.72
C VAL A 183 -6.65 8.07 10.32
N ARG A 184 -6.40 7.76 9.03
CA ARG A 184 -5.06 7.45 8.51
C ARG A 184 -4.09 8.62 8.68
N SER A 185 -4.55 9.87 8.56
CA SER A 185 -3.74 11.07 8.86
C SER A 185 -3.31 11.14 10.33
N GLN A 186 -4.12 10.64 11.27
CA GLN A 186 -3.76 10.55 12.69
C GLN A 186 -2.73 9.45 12.93
N VAL A 187 -2.82 8.35 12.17
CA VAL A 187 -1.85 7.26 12.16
C VAL A 187 -0.48 7.75 11.68
N LEU A 188 -0.42 8.39 10.50
CA LEU A 188 0.79 9.06 9.98
C LEU A 188 1.27 10.15 10.93
N GLY A 189 0.32 10.80 11.62
CA GLY A 189 0.56 11.79 12.65
C GLY A 189 1.20 11.24 13.94
N LYS A 190 1.35 9.92 14.06
CA LYS A 190 1.77 9.22 15.28
C LYS A 190 0.97 9.67 16.51
N ALA A 191 -0.33 9.89 16.33
CA ALA A 191 -1.22 10.27 17.40
C ALA A 191 -1.30 9.16 18.47
N ASP A 192 -1.62 9.51 19.70
CA ASP A 192 -1.77 8.51 20.76
C ASP A 192 -3.00 7.59 20.54
N GLN A 193 -3.01 6.45 21.23
CA GLN A 193 -4.06 5.45 21.13
C GLN A 193 -5.48 5.99 21.40
N ARG A 194 -5.64 6.96 22.31
CA ARG A 194 -6.96 7.55 22.62
C ARG A 194 -7.46 8.42 21.47
N ARG A 195 -6.55 9.12 20.81
CA ARG A 195 -6.88 9.91 19.61
C ARG A 195 -7.34 9.00 18.47
N ILE A 196 -6.65 7.88 18.25
CA ILE A 196 -7.08 6.87 17.26
C ILE A 196 -8.46 6.31 17.60
N TRP A 197 -8.72 5.94 18.86
CA TRP A 197 -10.06 5.48 19.28
C TRP A 197 -11.14 6.55 19.09
N SER A 198 -10.83 7.82 19.32
CA SER A 198 -11.76 8.92 19.05
C SER A 198 -12.11 9.00 17.55
N GLY A 199 -11.13 8.79 16.67
CA GLY A 199 -11.36 8.69 15.23
C GLY A 199 -12.23 7.49 14.84
N VAL A 200 -11.97 6.31 15.43
CA VAL A 200 -12.78 5.10 15.22
C VAL A 200 -14.22 5.29 15.71
N ALA A 201 -14.41 5.93 16.86
CA ALA A 201 -15.73 6.26 17.41
C ALA A 201 -16.50 7.22 16.49
N ALA A 202 -15.84 8.26 15.97
CA ALA A 202 -16.45 9.18 15.02
C ALA A 202 -16.87 8.46 13.72
N ALA A 203 -16.02 7.58 13.18
CA ALA A 203 -16.31 6.81 11.98
C ALA A 203 -17.50 5.84 12.17
N THR A 204 -17.50 5.09 13.28
CA THR A 204 -18.60 4.16 13.60
C THR A 204 -19.92 4.89 13.84
N GLN A 205 -19.90 6.05 14.51
CA GLN A 205 -21.07 6.90 14.70
C GLN A 205 -21.61 7.44 13.37
N ALA A 206 -20.75 8.00 12.52
CA ALA A 206 -21.13 8.53 11.21
C ALA A 206 -21.74 7.44 10.30
N ALA A 207 -21.21 6.22 10.39
CA ALA A 207 -21.71 5.04 9.68
C ALA A 207 -23.00 4.45 10.26
N HIS A 208 -23.43 4.88 11.46
CA HIS A 208 -24.43 4.19 12.29
C HIS A 208 -24.16 2.68 12.38
N ALA A 209 -22.89 2.30 12.46
CA ALA A 209 -22.48 0.91 12.48
C ALA A 209 -22.83 0.27 13.83
N ALA A 210 -23.38 -0.95 13.81
CA ALA A 210 -23.54 -1.77 15.00
C ALA A 210 -22.16 -2.29 15.45
N ALA A 211 -21.46 -1.50 16.27
CA ALA A 211 -20.10 -1.77 16.74
C ALA A 211 -20.07 -1.97 18.26
N PRO A 212 -20.63 -3.07 18.82
CA PRO A 212 -20.72 -3.29 20.27
C PRO A 212 -19.35 -3.33 20.97
N THR A 213 -18.29 -3.72 20.25
CA THR A 213 -16.90 -3.71 20.73
C THR A 213 -16.12 -2.46 20.28
N GLY A 214 -16.76 -1.52 19.60
CA GLY A 214 -16.10 -0.36 18.99
C GLY A 214 -15.13 -0.74 17.87
N SER A 215 -15.36 -1.87 17.18
CA SER A 215 -14.52 -2.30 16.05
C SER A 215 -14.72 -1.40 14.83
N TYR A 216 -13.63 -0.87 14.28
CA TYR A 216 -13.67 -0.14 13.01
C TYR A 216 -14.21 -1.00 11.87
N GLN A 217 -13.97 -2.32 11.91
CA GLN A 217 -14.44 -3.23 10.86
C GLN A 217 -15.96 -3.22 10.70
N ALA A 218 -16.70 -2.90 11.78
CA ALA A 218 -18.16 -2.76 11.72
C ALA A 218 -18.61 -1.66 10.73
N VAL A 219 -17.77 -0.65 10.46
CA VAL A 219 -18.03 0.37 9.44
C VAL A 219 -18.11 -0.26 8.05
N TYR A 220 -17.09 -1.05 7.69
CA TYR A 220 -17.07 -1.80 6.43
C TYR A 220 -18.16 -2.89 6.36
N GLU A 221 -18.67 -3.33 7.52
CA GLU A 221 -19.72 -4.34 7.60
C GLU A 221 -21.15 -3.78 7.55
N SER A 222 -21.32 -2.46 7.67
CA SER A 222 -22.62 -1.80 7.50
C SER A 222 -23.10 -1.90 6.05
N SER A 223 -24.34 -2.37 5.84
CA SER A 223 -24.93 -2.55 4.51
C SER A 223 -24.99 -1.24 3.72
N ASP A 224 -25.38 -0.15 4.38
CA ASP A 224 -25.50 1.17 3.74
C ASP A 224 -24.13 1.70 3.32
N VAL A 225 -23.13 1.48 4.17
CA VAL A 225 -21.74 1.86 3.87
C VAL A 225 -21.24 1.02 2.70
N ARG A 226 -21.39 -0.30 2.71
CA ARG A 226 -20.99 -1.16 1.58
C ARG A 226 -21.63 -0.70 0.27
N ALA A 227 -22.94 -0.46 0.27
CA ALA A 227 -23.63 0.04 -0.91
C ALA A 227 -23.04 1.38 -1.39
N HIS A 228 -22.70 2.31 -0.48
CA HIS A 228 -22.02 3.56 -0.83
C HIS A 228 -20.64 3.34 -1.43
N LEU A 229 -19.82 2.49 -0.81
CA LEU A 229 -18.49 2.16 -1.31
C LEU A 229 -18.54 1.54 -2.71
N ASP A 230 -19.50 0.65 -2.96
CA ASP A 230 -19.68 0.02 -4.26
C ASP A 230 -20.13 1.06 -5.31
N ARG A 231 -20.96 2.04 -4.94
CA ARG A 231 -21.31 3.17 -5.83
C ARG A 231 -20.09 4.04 -6.17
N ALA A 232 -19.20 4.27 -5.22
CA ALA A 232 -17.96 5.01 -5.46
C ALA A 232 -16.99 4.22 -6.36
N ALA A 233 -16.87 2.91 -6.13
CA ALA A 233 -15.97 2.03 -6.89
C ALA A 233 -16.30 1.98 -8.38
N ARG A 234 -17.59 1.90 -8.77
CA ARG A 234 -18.03 1.68 -10.16
C ARG A 234 -17.35 2.53 -11.25
N HIS A 235 -16.97 3.77 -10.94
CA HIS A 235 -16.38 4.69 -11.93
C HIS A 235 -14.91 5.03 -11.67
N LEU A 236 -14.41 4.66 -10.49
CA LEU A 236 -13.10 5.08 -10.01
C LEU A 236 -12.17 3.89 -9.74
N GLU A 237 -12.66 2.65 -9.79
CA GLU A 237 -11.88 1.45 -9.45
C GLU A 237 -10.76 1.15 -10.44
N THR A 238 -10.91 1.51 -11.71
CA THR A 238 -9.86 1.30 -12.72
C THR A 238 -8.99 2.54 -12.85
N PRO A 239 -7.68 2.45 -12.51
CA PRO A 239 -6.75 3.55 -12.74
C PRO A 239 -6.62 3.91 -14.21
N ALA A 240 -6.26 5.17 -14.51
CA ALA A 240 -5.83 5.55 -15.85
C ALA A 240 -4.60 4.72 -16.28
N PRO A 241 -4.44 4.40 -17.58
CA PRO A 241 -3.29 3.66 -18.07
C PRO A 241 -1.96 4.27 -17.64
N GLY A 242 -1.09 3.47 -17.02
CA GLY A 242 0.21 3.91 -16.53
C GLY A 242 0.19 4.77 -15.26
N ALA A 243 -0.99 4.97 -14.64
CA ALA A 243 -1.07 5.65 -13.35
C ALA A 243 -0.28 4.90 -12.28
N ARG A 244 0.47 5.66 -11.49
CA ARG A 244 1.27 5.18 -10.37
C ARG A 244 0.76 5.68 -9.03
N GLY A 245 -0.23 6.57 -9.05
CA GLY A 245 -0.82 7.14 -7.86
C GLY A 245 -2.10 7.88 -8.15
N ALA A 246 -2.69 8.42 -7.10
CA ALA A 246 -3.89 9.23 -7.14
C ALA A 246 -3.82 10.34 -6.11
N ALA A 247 -4.25 11.54 -6.51
CA ALA A 247 -4.64 12.59 -5.60
C ALA A 247 -6.17 12.60 -5.51
N VAL A 248 -6.70 12.39 -4.30
CA VAL A 248 -8.13 12.21 -4.08
C VAL A 248 -8.71 13.40 -3.34
N PHE A 249 -9.81 13.92 -3.85
CA PHE A 249 -10.52 15.09 -3.34
C PHE A 249 -11.93 14.71 -2.89
N VAL A 250 -12.36 15.34 -1.80
CA VAL A 250 -13.74 15.34 -1.32
C VAL A 250 -14.26 16.77 -1.45
N GLY A 251 -15.04 17.04 -2.49
CA GLY A 251 -15.31 18.42 -2.92
C GLY A 251 -14.03 19.15 -3.32
N SER A 252 -13.76 20.32 -2.72
CA SER A 252 -12.53 21.09 -2.93
C SER A 252 -11.38 20.72 -1.97
N ARG A 253 -11.64 19.84 -1.00
CA ARG A 253 -10.64 19.40 -0.02
C ARG A 253 -9.83 18.24 -0.58
N LEU A 254 -8.51 18.41 -0.70
CA LEU A 254 -7.60 17.29 -0.91
C LEU A 254 -7.65 16.37 0.32
N ALA A 255 -8.15 15.16 0.14
CA ALA A 255 -8.25 14.15 1.18
C ALA A 255 -6.95 13.36 1.34
N GLY A 256 -6.21 13.18 0.26
CA GLY A 256 -4.92 12.52 0.31
C GLY A 256 -4.26 12.30 -1.05
N VAL A 257 -2.99 11.93 -1.00
CA VAL A 257 -2.21 11.49 -2.16
C VAL A 257 -1.50 10.19 -1.82
N ASP A 258 -1.69 9.15 -2.63
CA ASP A 258 -0.92 7.91 -2.58
C ASP A 258 -0.17 7.71 -3.90
N VAL A 259 1.13 7.40 -3.83
CA VAL A 259 1.99 7.15 -5.01
C VAL A 259 2.85 5.92 -4.76
N PHE A 260 2.95 5.06 -5.76
CA PHE A 260 3.78 3.86 -5.76
C PHE A 260 4.86 3.95 -6.84
N HIS A 261 5.97 3.22 -6.66
CA HIS A 261 7.03 3.17 -7.67
C HIS A 261 6.56 2.56 -9.01
N ALA A 262 5.55 1.67 -8.99
CA ALA A 262 5.07 0.92 -10.14
C ALA A 262 3.55 1.03 -10.34
N ALA A 263 3.13 1.17 -11.60
CA ALA A 263 1.71 1.21 -11.97
C ALA A 263 0.98 -0.10 -11.65
N SER A 264 1.65 -1.25 -11.80
CA SER A 264 1.10 -2.56 -11.46
C SER A 264 0.85 -2.70 -9.95
N LEU A 265 1.76 -2.21 -9.11
CA LEU A 265 1.54 -2.20 -7.66
C LEU A 265 0.40 -1.27 -7.27
N PHE A 266 0.38 -0.04 -7.80
CA PHE A 266 -0.71 0.91 -7.57
C PHE A 266 -2.07 0.31 -7.94
N ALA A 267 -2.19 -0.33 -9.11
CA ALA A 267 -3.45 -0.92 -9.55
C ALA A 267 -3.99 -2.02 -8.62
N ARG A 268 -3.11 -2.76 -7.92
CA ARG A 268 -3.49 -3.81 -6.96
C ARG A 268 -3.88 -3.25 -5.60
N GLU A 269 -3.27 -2.14 -5.19
CA GLU A 269 -3.52 -1.44 -3.93
C GLU A 269 -4.72 -0.48 -4.00
N TRP A 270 -4.98 0.07 -5.19
CA TRP A 270 -5.97 1.12 -5.40
C TRP A 270 -7.41 0.75 -4.99
N PRO A 271 -7.94 -0.47 -5.25
CA PRO A 271 -9.32 -0.79 -4.87
C PRO A 271 -9.61 -0.59 -3.38
N LYS A 272 -8.71 -1.04 -2.48
CA LYS A 272 -8.91 -0.84 -1.03
C LYS A 272 -8.67 0.60 -0.59
N LEU A 273 -7.71 1.30 -1.19
CA LEU A 273 -7.47 2.73 -0.93
C LEU A 273 -8.68 3.58 -1.35
N LEU A 274 -9.22 3.36 -2.54
CA LEU A 274 -10.43 4.03 -3.04
C LEU A 274 -11.60 3.85 -2.08
N ARG A 275 -11.82 2.62 -1.60
CA ARG A 275 -12.88 2.35 -0.62
C ARG A 275 -12.64 3.10 0.69
N ALA A 276 -11.39 3.20 1.17
CA ALA A 276 -11.06 3.99 2.34
C ALA A 276 -11.31 5.50 2.12
N TYR A 277 -10.96 6.05 0.95
CA TYR A 277 -11.29 7.43 0.57
C TYR A 277 -12.81 7.68 0.52
N ALA A 278 -13.58 6.73 -0.02
CA ALA A 278 -15.03 6.85 -0.12
C ALA A 278 -15.76 6.81 1.23
N LEU A 279 -15.14 6.30 2.30
CA LEU A 279 -15.71 6.39 3.65
C LEU A 279 -15.85 7.83 4.13
N ASP A 280 -14.90 8.72 3.80
CA ASP A 280 -14.96 10.14 4.16
C ASP A 280 -16.10 10.89 3.42
N THR A 281 -16.68 10.30 2.38
CA THR A 281 -17.85 10.87 1.67
C THR A 281 -19.18 10.29 2.10
N TYR A 282 -19.19 9.25 2.94
CA TYR A 282 -20.42 8.63 3.40
C TYR A 282 -21.25 9.63 4.22
N ARG A 283 -22.46 9.95 3.73
CA ARG A 283 -23.39 10.96 4.31
C ARG A 283 -22.78 12.36 4.46
N ALA A 284 -21.63 12.63 3.85
CA ALA A 284 -21.07 13.97 3.78
C ALA A 284 -21.83 14.78 2.70
N PRO A 285 -22.05 16.09 2.92
CA PRO A 285 -22.61 16.94 1.88
C PRO A 285 -21.67 16.94 0.66
N ALA A 286 -22.25 16.89 -0.54
CA ALA A 286 -21.48 17.01 -1.77
C ALA A 286 -20.86 18.42 -1.83
N GLY A 287 -19.54 18.49 -1.80
CA GLY A 287 -18.81 19.74 -2.07
C GLY A 287 -18.74 20.01 -3.57
N ALA A 288 -18.63 21.29 -3.95
CA ALA A 288 -18.37 21.65 -5.34
C ALA A 288 -17.00 21.13 -5.78
N TRP A 289 -16.96 20.50 -6.96
CA TRP A 289 -15.73 20.11 -7.63
C TRP A 289 -15.28 21.23 -8.57
N ASP A 290 -14.05 21.69 -8.40
CA ASP A 290 -13.37 22.61 -9.30
C ASP A 290 -12.02 21.99 -9.67
N GLU A 291 -11.96 21.45 -10.89
CA GLU A 291 -10.77 20.77 -11.38
C GLU A 291 -9.56 21.69 -11.50
N ALA A 292 -9.75 22.96 -11.89
CA ALA A 292 -8.66 23.90 -12.07
C ALA A 292 -8.03 24.25 -10.71
N ALA A 293 -8.86 24.53 -9.71
CA ALA A 293 -8.41 24.76 -8.34
C ALA A 293 -7.75 23.51 -7.73
N ALA A 294 -8.32 22.33 -7.96
CA ALA A 294 -7.77 21.07 -7.47
C ALA A 294 -6.38 20.78 -8.06
N ARG A 295 -6.21 20.97 -9.38
CA ARG A 295 -4.91 20.82 -10.06
C ARG A 295 -3.89 21.82 -9.55
N HIS A 296 -4.26 23.09 -9.41
CA HIS A 296 -3.37 24.11 -8.84
C HIS A 296 -2.88 23.74 -7.43
N ARG A 297 -3.80 23.27 -6.58
CA ARG A 297 -3.47 22.82 -5.22
C ARG A 297 -2.54 21.61 -5.23
N LEU A 298 -2.81 20.63 -6.10
CA LEU A 298 -1.97 19.44 -6.26
C LEU A 298 -0.56 19.79 -6.74
N ASP A 299 -0.44 20.67 -7.74
CA ASP A 299 0.86 21.12 -8.24
C ASP A 299 1.67 21.84 -7.16
N GLY A 300 1.01 22.66 -6.33
CA GLY A 300 1.61 23.28 -5.14
C GLY A 300 2.16 22.24 -4.17
N LEU A 301 1.32 21.30 -3.76
CA LEU A 301 1.69 20.23 -2.83
C LEU A 301 2.88 19.41 -3.34
N LEU A 302 2.84 18.95 -4.60
CA LEU A 302 3.92 18.14 -5.18
C LEU A 302 5.24 18.93 -5.25
N ARG A 303 5.17 20.23 -5.56
CA ARG A 303 6.34 21.11 -5.60
C ARG A 303 6.98 21.28 -4.22
N ASP A 304 6.15 21.47 -3.19
CA ASP A 304 6.62 21.66 -1.82
C ASP A 304 7.15 20.34 -1.24
N ALA A 305 6.50 19.22 -1.55
CA ALA A 305 6.93 17.89 -1.11
C ALA A 305 8.28 17.47 -1.66
N ARG A 306 8.62 17.91 -2.88
CA ARG A 306 9.95 17.69 -3.45
C ARG A 306 11.09 18.38 -2.69
N ARG A 307 10.77 19.40 -1.91
CA ARG A 307 11.73 20.26 -1.18
C ARG A 307 11.63 20.10 0.32
N ALA A 308 10.71 19.27 0.80
CA ALA A 308 10.44 19.12 2.21
C ALA A 308 11.67 18.58 2.94
N GLU A 309 11.98 19.21 4.07
CA GLU A 309 12.85 18.62 5.08
C GLU A 309 12.02 17.71 5.99
N GLY A 310 12.63 16.62 6.42
CA GLY A 310 11.95 15.60 7.21
C GLY A 310 12.92 14.82 8.08
N THR A 311 12.43 13.71 8.61
CA THR A 311 13.21 12.75 9.39
C THR A 311 13.35 11.47 8.60
N ARG A 312 14.60 11.05 8.34
CA ARG A 312 14.91 9.76 7.73
C ARG A 312 15.29 8.76 8.81
N ARG A 313 14.60 7.63 8.90
CA ARG A 313 14.90 6.57 9.88
C ARG A 313 14.86 5.18 9.24
N PRO A 314 15.57 4.18 9.78
CA PRO A 314 15.37 2.78 9.39
C PRO A 314 13.90 2.37 9.58
N SER A 315 13.40 1.49 8.70
CA SER A 315 12.13 0.80 8.95
C SER A 315 12.38 -0.50 9.74
N PRO A 316 11.38 -1.07 10.43
CA PRO A 316 11.48 -2.42 11.03
C PRO A 316 11.66 -3.54 10.00
N GLY A 317 11.39 -3.26 8.72
CA GLY A 317 11.64 -4.14 7.58
C GLY A 317 12.86 -3.68 6.79
N ALA A 318 12.87 -3.90 5.48
CA ALA A 318 13.91 -3.33 4.62
C ALA A 318 13.69 -1.83 4.38
N GLY A 319 14.79 -1.12 4.13
CA GLY A 319 14.77 0.28 3.73
C GLY A 319 14.59 1.28 4.88
N HIS A 320 14.15 2.48 4.52
CA HIS A 320 14.02 3.62 5.41
C HIS A 320 12.65 4.29 5.25
N LEU A 321 12.15 4.89 6.33
CA LEU A 321 11.03 5.80 6.27
C LEU A 321 11.55 7.23 6.25
N PHE A 322 11.00 8.05 5.36
CA PHE A 322 11.18 9.49 5.32
C PHE A 322 9.85 10.17 5.65
N GLU A 323 9.78 10.80 6.81
CA GLU A 323 8.58 11.40 7.37
C GLU A 323 8.73 12.92 7.40
N PHE A 324 7.74 13.65 6.88
CA PHE A 324 7.81 15.11 6.73
C PHE A 324 6.45 15.77 6.95
N ALA A 325 6.45 17.09 7.16
CA ALA A 325 5.26 17.91 7.28
C ALA A 325 5.24 18.96 6.17
N ILE A 326 4.07 19.21 5.58
CA ILE A 326 3.85 20.22 4.54
C ILE A 326 2.53 20.90 4.80
N GLU A 327 2.57 22.22 4.96
CA GLU A 327 1.39 23.02 5.29
C GLU A 327 0.60 22.42 6.47
N ARG A 328 -0.57 21.84 6.19
CA ARG A 328 -1.49 21.23 7.15
C ARG A 328 -1.56 19.71 7.03
N GLN A 329 -0.70 19.12 6.21
CA GLN A 329 -0.63 17.69 5.91
C GLN A 329 0.69 17.10 6.43
N ARG A 330 0.72 15.78 6.53
CA ARG A 330 1.92 15.00 6.81
C ARG A 330 2.16 14.00 5.69
N GLY A 331 3.42 13.82 5.34
CA GLY A 331 3.84 12.83 4.37
C GLY A 331 4.74 11.77 4.99
N ALA A 332 4.64 10.56 4.48
CA ALA A 332 5.54 9.46 4.79
C ALA A 332 5.88 8.72 3.50
N ALA A 333 7.17 8.53 3.24
CA ALA A 333 7.68 7.79 2.10
C ALA A 333 8.50 6.59 2.57
N LEU A 334 8.21 5.40 2.04
CA LEU A 334 9.02 4.20 2.22
C LEU A 334 10.08 4.12 1.11
N LEU A 335 11.34 4.18 1.51
CA LEU A 335 12.51 4.25 0.63
C LEU A 335 13.27 2.91 0.66
N VAL A 336 13.42 2.26 -0.49
CA VAL A 336 14.06 0.93 -0.62
C VAL A 336 14.99 0.96 -1.82
N GLU A 337 16.25 0.53 -1.65
CA GLU A 337 17.25 0.46 -2.74
C GLU A 337 17.31 1.72 -3.63
N GLU A 338 17.40 2.90 -2.98
CA GLU A 338 17.48 4.22 -3.65
C GLU A 338 16.23 4.65 -4.45
N GLN A 339 15.11 3.96 -4.24
CA GLN A 339 13.80 4.27 -4.83
C GLN A 339 12.76 4.57 -3.75
N MET A 340 11.74 5.35 -4.11
CA MET A 340 10.55 5.55 -3.29
C MET A 340 9.53 4.47 -3.64
N LEU A 341 9.35 3.47 -2.78
CA LEU A 341 8.43 2.36 -2.99
C LEU A 341 6.96 2.82 -2.89
N HIS A 342 6.65 3.57 -1.85
CA HIS A 342 5.35 4.15 -1.60
C HIS A 342 5.48 5.53 -0.92
N LEU A 343 4.54 6.42 -1.19
CA LEU A 343 4.37 7.71 -0.55
C LEU A 343 2.89 7.91 -0.25
N ALA A 344 2.58 8.30 0.98
CA ALA A 344 1.29 8.87 1.36
C ALA A 344 1.47 10.30 1.86
N ILE A 345 0.56 11.21 1.48
CA ILE A 345 0.42 12.56 2.03
C ILE A 345 -1.04 12.77 2.44
N LEU A 346 -1.30 13.03 3.73
CA LEU A 346 -2.63 13.12 4.35
C LEU A 346 -2.74 14.30 5.33
#